data_AF-A0A9W9BKZ6-F1
#
_entry.id   AF-A0A9W9BKZ6-F1
#
_cell.length_a   1.000
_cell.length_b   1.000
_cell.length_c   1.000
_cell.angle_alpha   90.00
_cell.angle_beta   90.00
_cell.angle_gamma   90.00
#
_symmetry.space_group_name_H-M   'P 1'
#
loop_
_entity.id
_entity.type
_entity.pdbx_description
1 polymer ?
#
loop_
_entity_poly.entity_id
_entity_poly.type
_entity_poly.pdbx_seq_one_letter_code
_entity_poly.pdbx_strand_id
1 'polypeptide(L)'
;MSGLEVLGAITGVLGVLPVAVDTLKTYKNIISSIRNAARDLASLIRDLETEQVRLQTTCEVLLEGIAPFSMIDDMTKDPFGATWEKYSHLLRLRLWESEREFKNYTLDMRDAAMELREKLCIYGDGSSRPKDKISIIRELKKGASFTLNKKDYIDIVSRIKRGNLALSELASKSRGLEPTRQKRSQTRLIRLIRGLSNGIFNAIRNATTCACVAPHRVCLELAPRDAILIPSDVDDVVAQSLKFHVAFGSDISIGNKDTEEAYNLIKGQLMNRWNNIYFRLGSFECNKTPTLSPSPSTITASTIAVPPTPPKSPRELLEGKQSKVARFDYPEKLKVAHAIAVNTLHLYSTQWVEESLTLDNVIFFLPNNRDDADIVSLARPFVVRNLLTPFNKQTTFSNTSRPVNLAVFSLGALLVQVMIGRVESALEMAGVMDVRTVLSKRDAGKRLFDQLLESGGANYKSAVEWCFDSVLHVAGLQNDKCCQQFFQEVVSRLEEDVQLLSEY
;
A
#
# COMPACT_ATOMS: atom_id res chain seq x y z
N MET A 1 -14.50 -2.18 7.23
CA MET A 1 -14.14 -2.16 8.67
C MET A 1 -13.26 -3.35 8.92
N SER A 2 -11.98 -3.13 9.21
CA SER A 2 -11.05 -4.24 9.47
C SER A 2 -11.42 -4.91 10.80
N GLY A 3 -11.27 -6.24 10.92
CA GLY A 3 -11.72 -6.98 12.11
C GLY A 3 -10.98 -6.59 13.40
N LEU A 4 -9.80 -5.99 13.24
CA LEU A 4 -8.87 -5.49 14.25
C LEU A 4 -9.18 -4.07 14.74
N GLU A 5 -9.88 -3.22 13.97
CA GLU A 5 -10.41 -1.92 14.45
C GLU A 5 -11.39 -2.11 15.62
N VAL A 6 -12.08 -3.25 15.68
CA VAL A 6 -13.00 -3.60 16.78
C VAL A 6 -12.25 -4.11 18.02
N LEU A 7 -10.97 -4.49 17.88
CA LEU A 7 -10.14 -4.96 18.99
C LEU A 7 -9.53 -3.79 19.78
N GLY A 8 -9.12 -2.69 19.14
CA GLY A 8 -8.57 -1.53 19.86
C GLY A 8 -9.63 -0.69 20.59
N ALA A 9 -10.86 -0.64 20.09
CA ALA A 9 -11.99 -0.01 20.78
C ALA A 9 -12.46 -0.82 22.01
N ILE A 10 -12.07 -2.10 22.10
CA ILE A 10 -12.53 -3.03 23.12
C ILE A 10 -11.36 -3.98 23.48
N THR A 11 -10.37 -3.52 24.27
CA THR A 11 -9.84 -4.18 25.49
C THR A 11 -8.34 -4.03 25.80
N GLY A 12 -8.01 -3.21 26.81
CA GLY A 12 -6.81 -3.38 27.67
C GLY A 12 -6.97 -4.51 28.70
N VAL A 13 -7.74 -5.56 28.36
CA VAL A 13 -8.22 -6.56 29.34
C VAL A 13 -7.29 -7.75 29.48
N LEU A 14 -6.42 -8.04 28.50
CA LEU A 14 -5.33 -9.00 28.75
C LEU A 14 -4.24 -8.43 29.67
N GLY A 15 -4.19 -7.10 29.86
CA GLY A 15 -3.45 -6.44 30.95
C GLY A 15 -3.92 -6.86 32.37
N VAL A 16 -5.05 -7.57 32.49
CA VAL A 16 -5.49 -8.19 33.75
C VAL A 16 -4.57 -9.33 34.18
N LEU A 17 -3.92 -10.04 33.25
CA LEU A 17 -3.04 -11.18 33.59
C LEU A 17 -1.90 -10.77 34.54
N PRO A 18 -1.09 -9.72 34.26
CA PRO A 18 -0.09 -9.22 35.21
C PRO A 18 -0.69 -8.88 36.58
N VAL A 19 -1.84 -8.17 36.61
CA VAL A 19 -2.49 -7.76 37.85
C VAL A 19 -3.01 -8.95 38.66
N ALA A 20 -3.51 -9.99 37.98
CA ALA A 20 -3.93 -11.25 38.60
C ALA A 20 -2.74 -11.99 39.21
N VAL A 21 -1.61 -12.06 38.51
CA VAL A 21 -0.35 -12.64 39.02
C VAL A 21 0.09 -11.94 40.30
N ASP A 22 0.13 -10.59 40.31
CA ASP A 22 0.54 -9.81 41.49
C ASP A 22 -0.41 -9.97 42.68
N THR A 23 -1.72 -10.03 42.39
CA THR A 23 -2.76 -10.26 43.41
C THR A 23 -2.59 -11.66 44.03
N LEU A 24 -2.36 -12.68 43.22
CA LEU A 24 -2.14 -14.04 43.69
C LEU A 24 -0.83 -14.20 44.48
N LYS A 25 0.25 -13.51 44.07
CA LYS A 25 1.51 -13.43 44.85
C LYS A 25 1.26 -12.85 46.24
N THR A 26 0.49 -11.77 46.31
CA THR A 26 0.09 -11.13 47.57
C THR A 26 -0.70 -12.10 48.46
N TYR A 27 -1.73 -12.76 47.90
CA TYR A 27 -2.51 -13.75 48.65
C TYR A 27 -1.66 -14.92 49.15
N LYS A 28 -0.76 -15.46 48.31
CA LYS A 28 0.15 -16.56 48.68
C LYS A 28 1.03 -16.17 49.88
N ASN A 29 1.55 -14.95 49.92
CA ASN A 29 2.36 -14.46 51.04
C ASN A 29 1.56 -14.42 52.35
N ILE A 30 0.32 -13.93 52.30
CA ILE A 30 -0.56 -13.79 53.48
C ILE A 30 -1.01 -15.15 54.02
N ILE A 31 -1.28 -16.13 53.16
CA ILE A 31 -1.78 -17.47 53.56
C ILE A 31 -0.71 -18.56 53.58
N SER A 32 0.58 -18.20 53.52
CA SER A 32 1.73 -19.11 53.45
C SER A 32 1.74 -20.24 54.48
N SER A 33 1.18 -19.99 55.68
CA SER A 33 0.95 -21.00 56.73
C SER A 33 0.06 -22.20 56.33
N ILE A 34 -0.78 -22.08 55.29
CA ILE A 34 -1.68 -23.15 54.83
C ILE A 34 -1.03 -23.87 53.65
N ARG A 35 -0.27 -24.93 53.94
CA ARG A 35 0.58 -25.63 52.96
C ARG A 35 -0.12 -26.01 51.65
N ASN A 36 -1.35 -26.53 51.72
CA ASN A 36 -2.07 -26.98 50.52
C ASN A 36 -2.54 -25.79 49.65
N ALA A 37 -3.16 -24.78 50.26
CA ALA A 37 -3.58 -23.56 49.55
C ALA A 37 -2.38 -22.79 48.96
N ALA A 38 -1.26 -22.70 49.70
CA ALA A 38 -0.04 -22.07 49.21
C ALA A 38 0.58 -22.82 48.01
N ARG A 39 0.49 -24.16 47.98
CA ARG A 39 0.93 -24.98 46.84
C ARG A 39 0.04 -24.75 45.61
N ASP A 40 -1.27 -24.74 45.80
CA ASP A 40 -2.23 -24.54 44.71
C ASP A 40 -2.07 -23.14 44.09
N LEU A 41 -1.94 -22.10 44.92
CA LEU A 41 -1.63 -20.73 44.46
C LEU A 41 -0.29 -20.66 43.73
N ALA A 42 0.74 -21.35 44.20
CA ALA A 42 2.03 -21.38 43.53
C ALA A 42 1.94 -22.03 42.13
N SER A 43 1.10 -23.05 41.96
CA SER A 43 0.84 -23.64 40.64
C SER A 43 0.12 -22.66 39.72
N LEU A 44 -0.91 -21.98 40.23
CA LEU A 44 -1.69 -21.00 39.48
C LEU A 44 -0.84 -19.81 39.03
N ILE A 45 0.02 -19.28 39.92
CA ILE A 45 0.96 -18.21 39.59
C ILE A 45 1.89 -18.62 38.45
N ARG A 46 2.54 -19.79 38.55
CA ARG A 46 3.45 -20.27 37.49
C ARG A 46 2.74 -20.44 36.16
N ASP A 47 1.52 -20.98 36.18
CA ASP A 47 0.72 -21.15 34.97
C ASP A 47 0.42 -19.80 34.32
N LEU A 48 -0.06 -18.82 35.09
CA LEU A 48 -0.38 -17.49 34.58
C LEU A 48 0.86 -16.70 34.12
N GLU A 49 1.98 -16.80 34.82
CA GLU A 49 3.26 -16.21 34.40
C GLU A 49 3.74 -16.82 33.07
N THR A 50 3.61 -18.13 32.91
CA THR A 50 3.95 -18.81 31.65
C THR A 50 3.07 -18.32 30.50
N GLU A 51 1.76 -18.18 30.74
CA GLU A 51 0.84 -17.68 29.73
C GLU A 51 1.06 -16.20 29.42
N GLN A 52 1.43 -15.38 30.40
CA GLN A 52 1.79 -13.98 30.17
C GLN A 52 3.00 -13.87 29.23
N VAL A 53 4.08 -14.61 29.50
CA VAL A 53 5.28 -14.62 28.65
C VAL A 53 4.93 -15.11 27.24
N ARG A 54 4.15 -16.20 27.12
CA ARG A 54 3.72 -16.71 25.82
C ARG A 54 2.91 -15.71 25.02
N LEU A 55 2.02 -14.95 25.68
CA LEU A 55 1.23 -13.92 25.02
C LEU A 55 2.12 -12.78 24.52
N GLN A 56 3.08 -12.34 25.34
CA GLN A 56 4.06 -11.31 24.95
C GLN A 56 4.88 -11.76 23.73
N THR A 57 5.42 -12.98 23.75
CA THR A 57 6.14 -13.54 22.59
C THR A 57 5.24 -13.65 21.36
N THR A 58 3.97 -14.03 21.53
CA THR A 58 3.01 -14.06 20.41
C THR A 58 2.78 -12.67 19.83
N CYS A 59 2.72 -11.64 20.68
CA CYS A 59 2.62 -10.25 20.25
C CYS A 59 3.87 -9.78 19.51
N GLU A 60 5.06 -10.10 20.00
CA GLU A 60 6.34 -9.81 19.32
C GLU A 60 6.36 -10.41 17.92
N VAL A 61 6.00 -11.70 17.77
CA VAL A 61 5.92 -12.37 16.47
C VAL A 61 4.94 -11.68 15.51
N LEU A 62 3.84 -11.12 16.03
CA LEU A 62 2.87 -10.39 15.20
C LEU A 62 3.33 -9.00 14.82
N LEU A 63 4.11 -8.32 15.66
CA LEU A 63 4.59 -6.96 15.42
C LEU A 63 5.91 -6.90 14.66
N GLU A 64 6.68 -7.99 14.64
CA GLU A 64 7.99 -8.06 13.99
C GLU A 64 7.89 -7.69 12.49
N GLY A 65 8.57 -6.62 12.07
CA GLY A 65 8.50 -6.13 10.69
C GLY A 65 7.20 -5.44 10.29
N ILE A 66 6.34 -5.11 11.27
CA ILE A 66 5.13 -4.27 11.09
C ILE A 66 5.26 -2.98 11.88
N ALA A 67 5.58 -3.06 13.17
CA ALA A 67 5.74 -1.90 14.02
C ALA A 67 7.22 -1.51 14.16
N PRO A 68 7.54 -0.21 14.36
CA PRO A 68 8.90 0.24 14.65
C PRO A 68 9.46 -0.41 15.92
N PHE A 69 10.75 -0.77 15.93
CA PHE A 69 11.40 -1.43 17.06
C PHE A 69 11.23 -0.67 18.39
N SER A 70 11.22 0.67 18.33
CA SER A 70 11.04 1.54 19.50
C SER A 70 9.65 1.42 20.17
N MET A 71 8.64 0.91 19.45
CA MET A 71 7.28 0.78 19.95
C MET A 71 6.92 -0.64 20.38
N ILE A 72 7.65 -1.66 19.91
CA ILE A 72 7.29 -3.08 20.12
C ILE A 72 7.19 -3.40 21.62
N ASP A 73 8.19 -3.01 22.43
CA ASP A 73 8.23 -3.31 23.86
C ASP A 73 7.05 -2.70 24.64
N ASP A 74 6.55 -1.54 24.23
CA ASP A 74 5.41 -0.90 24.87
C ASP A 74 4.09 -1.52 24.39
N MET A 75 4.02 -1.91 23.12
CA MET A 75 2.87 -2.60 22.55
C MET A 75 2.70 -4.03 23.10
N THR A 76 3.77 -4.71 23.49
CA THR A 76 3.72 -6.06 24.08
C THR A 76 3.33 -6.04 25.57
N LYS A 77 3.55 -4.91 26.27
CA LYS A 77 3.04 -4.69 27.64
C LYS A 77 1.52 -4.47 27.66
N ASP A 78 0.96 -3.93 26.59
CA ASP A 78 -0.49 -3.77 26.39
C ASP A 78 -0.98 -4.51 25.13
N PRO A 79 -1.06 -5.85 25.18
CA PRO A 79 -1.49 -6.67 24.04
C PRO A 79 -2.84 -6.23 23.49
N PHE A 80 -2.88 -5.94 22.19
CA PHE A 80 -4.08 -5.54 21.44
C PHE A 80 -4.72 -4.22 21.91
N GLY A 81 -3.95 -3.35 22.57
CA GLY A 81 -4.38 -2.00 22.97
C GLY A 81 -4.55 -1.03 21.79
N ALA A 82 -4.88 0.22 22.08
CA ALA A 82 -5.21 1.24 21.07
C ALA A 82 -4.09 1.51 20.04
N THR A 83 -2.82 1.33 20.44
CA THR A 83 -1.66 1.48 19.55
C THR A 83 -1.64 0.46 18.41
N TRP A 84 -2.28 -0.70 18.58
CA TRP A 84 -2.38 -1.75 17.57
C TRP A 84 -3.33 -1.40 16.42
N GLU A 85 -4.30 -0.50 16.63
CA GLU A 85 -5.28 -0.11 15.59
C GLU A 85 -4.62 0.46 14.35
N LYS A 86 -3.53 1.21 14.53
CA LYS A 86 -2.75 1.81 13.44
C LYS A 86 -2.20 0.76 12.47
N TYR A 87 -1.92 -0.44 12.98
CA TYR A 87 -1.33 -1.55 12.23
C TYR A 87 -2.34 -2.63 11.84
N SER A 88 -3.64 -2.40 12.09
CA SER A 88 -4.73 -3.34 11.83
C SER A 88 -4.72 -3.88 10.40
N HIS A 89 -4.51 -3.04 9.41
CA HIS A 89 -4.44 -3.42 8.00
C HIS A 89 -3.23 -4.33 7.68
N LEU A 90 -2.07 -4.09 8.30
CA LEU A 90 -0.88 -4.94 8.13
C LEU A 90 -1.01 -6.27 8.88
N LEU A 91 -1.58 -6.24 10.08
CA LEU A 91 -1.90 -7.44 10.85
C LEU A 91 -2.94 -8.32 10.13
N ARG A 92 -3.90 -7.70 9.44
CA ARG A 92 -4.83 -8.39 8.55
C ARG A 92 -4.13 -9.09 7.40
N LEU A 93 -3.14 -8.46 6.78
CA LEU A 93 -2.30 -9.10 5.76
C LEU A 93 -1.52 -10.29 6.33
N ARG A 94 -0.95 -10.14 7.53
CA ARG A 94 -0.21 -11.20 8.21
C ARG A 94 -1.09 -12.38 8.55
N LEU A 95 -2.20 -12.16 9.27
CA LEU A 95 -3.12 -13.20 9.74
C LEU A 95 -3.94 -13.80 8.60
N TRP A 96 -4.20 -13.03 7.53
CA TRP A 96 -4.90 -13.48 6.33
C TRP A 96 -6.28 -14.04 6.67
N GLU A 97 -6.65 -15.20 6.15
CA GLU A 97 -7.92 -15.88 6.46
C GLU A 97 -8.05 -16.26 7.94
N SER A 98 -6.94 -16.42 8.67
CA SER A 98 -6.95 -16.78 10.09
C SER A 98 -7.28 -15.61 11.02
N GLU A 99 -7.47 -14.39 10.50
CA GLU A 99 -7.82 -13.20 11.29
C GLU A 99 -9.07 -13.44 12.15
N ARG A 100 -10.08 -14.13 11.60
CA ARG A 100 -11.35 -14.38 12.30
C ARG A 100 -11.16 -15.33 13.47
N GLU A 101 -10.51 -16.46 13.26
CA GLU A 101 -10.26 -17.46 14.30
C GLU A 101 -9.32 -16.88 15.37
N PHE A 102 -8.28 -16.15 14.95
CA PHE A 102 -7.40 -15.43 15.86
C PHE A 102 -8.19 -14.51 16.79
N LYS A 103 -9.08 -13.68 16.22
CA LYS A 103 -9.97 -12.80 16.99
C LYS A 103 -10.86 -13.57 17.97
N ASN A 104 -11.46 -14.68 17.54
CA ASN A 104 -12.33 -15.49 18.40
C ASN A 104 -11.56 -16.02 19.62
N TYR A 105 -10.33 -16.49 19.44
CA TYR A 105 -9.48 -16.92 20.56
C TYR A 105 -9.08 -15.77 21.47
N THR A 106 -8.77 -14.59 20.93
CA THR A 106 -8.50 -13.38 21.72
C THR A 106 -9.70 -13.00 22.59
N LEU A 107 -10.92 -13.07 22.04
CA LEU A 107 -12.15 -12.76 22.78
C LEU A 107 -12.42 -13.79 23.89
N ASP A 108 -12.31 -15.09 23.62
CA ASP A 108 -12.49 -16.12 24.67
C ASP A 108 -11.45 -15.98 25.79
N MET A 109 -10.19 -15.70 25.45
CA MET A 109 -9.15 -15.43 26.46
C MET A 109 -9.46 -14.19 27.30
N ARG A 110 -9.99 -13.14 26.67
CA ARG A 110 -10.39 -11.91 27.36
C ARG A 110 -11.54 -12.19 28.33
N ASP A 111 -12.54 -12.95 27.91
CA ASP A 111 -13.67 -13.32 28.78
C ASP A 111 -13.18 -14.17 29.97
N ALA A 112 -12.31 -15.16 29.72
CA ALA A 112 -11.67 -15.94 30.78
C ALA A 112 -10.82 -15.07 31.73
N ALA A 113 -10.09 -14.09 31.23
CA ALA A 113 -9.32 -13.16 32.05
C ALA A 113 -10.22 -12.26 32.92
N MET A 114 -11.38 -11.85 32.43
CA MET A 114 -12.37 -11.12 33.22
C MET A 114 -13.01 -11.98 34.30
N GLU A 115 -13.37 -13.23 34.00
CA GLU A 115 -13.84 -14.18 35.01
C GLU A 115 -12.79 -14.40 36.10
N LEU A 116 -11.50 -14.47 35.73
CA LEU A 116 -10.40 -14.54 36.68
C LEU A 116 -10.34 -13.29 37.56
N ARG A 117 -10.49 -12.10 36.95
CA ARG A 117 -10.49 -10.81 37.64
C ARG A 117 -11.58 -10.71 38.70
N GLU A 118 -12.80 -11.10 38.33
CA GLU A 118 -13.97 -11.09 39.21
C GLU A 118 -13.77 -12.05 40.39
N LYS A 119 -13.29 -13.27 40.12
CA LYS A 119 -12.97 -14.26 41.17
C LYS A 119 -11.80 -13.88 42.07
N LEU A 120 -10.95 -12.95 41.66
CA LEU A 120 -9.87 -12.41 42.47
C LEU A 120 -10.24 -11.08 43.14
N CYS A 121 -11.46 -10.58 42.91
CA CYS A 121 -11.97 -9.29 43.38
C CYS A 121 -11.07 -8.09 43.00
N ILE A 122 -10.51 -8.12 41.79
CA ILE A 122 -9.63 -7.06 41.29
C ILE A 122 -10.51 -5.94 40.70
N TYR A 123 -11.03 -5.04 41.54
CA TYR A 123 -11.81 -3.88 41.09
C TYR A 123 -10.92 -2.63 40.89
N GLY A 124 -11.36 -1.72 40.02
CA GLY A 124 -10.57 -0.56 39.57
C GLY A 124 -10.39 0.54 40.63
N ASP A 125 -11.18 0.52 41.70
CA ASP A 125 -10.94 1.35 42.88
C ASP A 125 -10.28 0.47 43.97
N GLY A 126 -9.34 1.03 44.73
CA GLY A 126 -8.56 0.28 45.72
C GLY A 126 -9.34 -0.22 46.95
N SER A 127 -10.67 -0.28 46.94
CA SER A 127 -11.50 -0.44 48.14
C SER A 127 -11.93 -1.87 48.49
N SER A 128 -11.65 -2.88 47.66
CA SER A 128 -12.26 -4.21 47.86
C SER A 128 -11.32 -5.41 47.73
N ARG A 129 -10.00 -5.21 47.87
CA ARG A 129 -9.07 -6.37 47.97
C ARG A 129 -9.12 -6.93 49.39
N PRO A 130 -9.40 -8.23 49.57
CA PRO A 130 -9.24 -8.90 50.87
C PRO A 130 -7.81 -8.69 51.41
N LYS A 131 -7.68 -8.01 52.56
CA LYS A 131 -6.38 -7.72 53.19
C LYS A 131 -6.06 -8.68 54.34
N ASP A 132 -7.08 -9.26 54.95
CA ASP A 132 -6.92 -10.18 56.07
C ASP A 132 -6.98 -11.65 55.62
N LYS A 133 -6.32 -12.50 56.40
CA LYS A 133 -6.21 -13.94 56.15
C LYS A 133 -7.57 -14.62 56.05
N ILE A 134 -8.58 -14.19 56.81
CA ILE A 134 -9.90 -14.83 56.88
C ILE A 134 -10.70 -14.52 55.62
N SER A 135 -10.70 -13.26 55.16
CA SER A 135 -11.38 -12.85 53.93
C SER A 135 -10.74 -13.46 52.69
N ILE A 136 -9.40 -13.52 52.60
CA ILE A 136 -8.71 -14.19 51.48
C ILE A 136 -9.07 -15.68 51.43
N ILE A 137 -9.12 -16.35 52.59
CA ILE A 137 -9.54 -17.75 52.68
C ILE A 137 -10.99 -17.93 52.25
N ARG A 138 -11.88 -16.99 52.62
CA ARG A 138 -13.30 -17.03 52.24
C ARG A 138 -13.49 -16.92 50.74
N GLU A 139 -12.77 -16.02 50.08
CA GLU A 139 -12.86 -15.83 48.62
C GLU A 139 -12.25 -16.98 47.82
N LEU A 140 -11.10 -17.51 48.27
CA LEU A 140 -10.40 -18.57 47.53
C LEU A 140 -11.00 -19.97 47.73
N LYS A 141 -11.94 -20.16 48.67
CA LYS A 141 -12.44 -21.49 49.06
C LYS A 141 -13.96 -21.59 49.04
N LYS A 142 -14.45 -22.82 48.86
CA LYS A 142 -15.86 -23.17 49.09
C LYS A 142 -15.99 -23.80 50.49
N GLY A 143 -16.64 -23.09 51.42
CA GLY A 143 -17.01 -23.61 52.75
C GLY A 143 -15.81 -23.94 53.67
N ALA A 144 -15.93 -25.02 54.45
CA ALA A 144 -14.99 -25.39 55.52
C ALA A 144 -13.72 -26.16 55.06
N SER A 145 -13.49 -26.31 53.76
CA SER A 145 -12.31 -27.02 53.25
C SER A 145 -11.04 -26.15 53.34
N PHE A 146 -9.85 -26.76 53.42
CA PHE A 146 -8.56 -26.04 53.39
C PHE A 146 -7.91 -25.99 51.99
N THR A 147 -8.66 -26.41 50.97
CA THR A 147 -8.23 -26.52 49.58
C THR A 147 -8.91 -25.43 48.76
N LEU A 148 -8.19 -24.84 47.80
CA LEU A 148 -8.75 -23.86 46.87
C LEU A 148 -9.92 -24.48 46.08
N ASN A 149 -10.90 -23.69 45.63
CA ASN A 149 -11.90 -24.20 44.67
C ASN A 149 -11.24 -24.45 43.31
N LYS A 150 -10.47 -25.55 43.25
CA LYS A 150 -9.49 -25.84 42.21
C LYS A 150 -10.15 -25.93 40.84
N LYS A 151 -11.37 -26.47 40.77
CA LYS A 151 -12.10 -26.72 39.53
C LYS A 151 -12.37 -25.42 38.76
N ASP A 152 -12.76 -24.38 39.50
CA ASP A 152 -13.14 -23.07 38.94
C ASP A 152 -11.95 -22.31 38.36
N TYR A 153 -10.82 -22.26 39.08
CA TYR A 153 -9.61 -21.61 38.57
C TYR A 153 -8.92 -22.45 37.50
N ILE A 154 -8.95 -23.79 37.61
CA ILE A 154 -8.42 -24.69 36.57
C ILE A 154 -9.13 -24.45 35.24
N ASP A 155 -10.47 -24.37 35.23
CA ASP A 155 -11.22 -24.22 33.99
C ASP A 155 -10.87 -22.89 33.29
N ILE A 156 -10.88 -21.78 34.04
CA ILE A 156 -10.50 -20.45 33.55
C ILE A 156 -9.08 -20.45 32.98
N VAL A 157 -8.11 -20.98 33.73
CA VAL A 157 -6.71 -21.06 33.27
C VAL A 157 -6.57 -21.98 32.07
N SER A 158 -7.35 -23.06 31.99
CA SER A 158 -7.33 -23.96 30.85
C SER A 158 -7.83 -23.29 29.57
N ARG A 159 -8.84 -22.42 29.67
CA ARG A 159 -9.31 -21.58 28.55
C ARG A 159 -8.22 -20.61 28.10
N ILE A 160 -7.59 -19.91 29.04
CA ILE A 160 -6.45 -19.01 28.75
C ILE A 160 -5.32 -19.78 28.05
N LYS A 161 -4.90 -20.93 28.60
CA LYS A 161 -3.85 -21.80 28.01
C LYS A 161 -4.19 -22.25 26.59
N ARG A 162 -5.42 -22.73 26.36
CA ARG A 162 -5.87 -23.18 25.04
C ARG A 162 -5.91 -22.03 24.03
N GLY A 163 -6.50 -20.91 24.41
CA GLY A 163 -6.56 -19.73 23.55
C GLY A 163 -5.15 -19.24 23.19
N ASN A 164 -4.26 -19.11 24.17
CA ASN A 164 -2.92 -18.57 23.95
C ASN A 164 -2.04 -19.51 23.13
N LEU A 165 -2.18 -20.82 23.33
CA LEU A 165 -1.55 -21.83 22.45
C LEU A 165 -2.04 -21.65 21.00
N ALA A 166 -3.35 -21.54 20.79
CA ALA A 166 -3.91 -21.35 19.46
C ALA A 166 -3.44 -20.03 18.83
N LEU A 167 -3.40 -18.93 19.58
CA LEU A 167 -2.86 -17.65 19.10
C LEU A 167 -1.39 -17.77 18.68
N SER A 168 -0.57 -18.43 19.49
CA SER A 168 0.85 -18.62 19.22
C SER A 168 1.09 -19.46 17.95
N GLU A 169 0.35 -20.56 17.80
CA GLU A 169 0.42 -21.41 16.60
C GLU A 169 -0.03 -20.67 15.34
N LEU A 170 -1.13 -19.92 15.42
CA LEU A 170 -1.64 -19.12 14.31
C LEU A 170 -0.66 -17.99 13.92
N ALA A 171 -0.06 -17.31 14.89
CA ALA A 171 0.91 -16.24 14.67
C ALA A 171 2.18 -16.78 13.99
N SER A 172 2.76 -17.86 14.53
CA SER A 172 3.96 -18.50 13.99
C SER A 172 3.74 -19.00 12.56
N LYS A 173 2.64 -19.73 12.32
CA LYS A 173 2.28 -20.22 10.97
C LYS A 173 2.03 -19.08 10.00
N SER A 174 1.38 -18.00 10.46
CA SER A 174 1.11 -16.83 9.63
C SER A 174 2.38 -16.11 9.23
N ARG A 175 3.34 -15.94 10.15
CA ARG A 175 4.65 -15.36 9.88
C ARG A 175 5.41 -16.12 8.79
N GLY A 176 5.42 -17.46 8.86
CA GLY A 176 6.06 -18.29 7.83
C GLY A 176 5.41 -18.21 6.45
N LEU A 177 4.11 -17.95 6.38
CA LEU A 177 3.35 -17.88 5.11
C LEU A 177 3.23 -16.45 4.55
N GLU A 178 3.60 -15.43 5.33
CA GLU A 178 3.45 -14.02 5.02
C GLU A 178 4.09 -13.63 3.67
N PRO A 179 5.34 -14.02 3.33
CA PRO A 179 5.94 -13.66 2.05
C PRO A 179 5.11 -14.16 0.86
N THR A 180 4.58 -15.38 0.93
CA THR A 180 3.75 -15.96 -0.14
C THR A 180 2.36 -15.32 -0.19
N ARG A 181 1.81 -14.88 0.95
CA ARG A 181 0.53 -14.15 1.03
C ARG A 181 0.65 -12.75 0.40
N GLN A 182 1.71 -12.02 0.69
CA GLN A 182 2.01 -10.72 0.08
C GLN A 182 2.05 -10.82 -1.45
N LYS A 183 2.79 -11.81 -1.99
CA LYS A 183 2.83 -12.09 -3.43
C LYS A 183 1.45 -12.29 -4.03
N ARG A 184 0.62 -13.13 -3.41
CA ARG A 184 -0.75 -13.39 -3.89
C ARG A 184 -1.65 -12.16 -3.83
N SER A 185 -1.55 -11.37 -2.76
CA SER A 185 -2.28 -10.10 -2.63
C SER A 185 -1.90 -9.13 -3.74
N GLN A 186 -0.60 -8.95 -3.99
CA GLN A 186 -0.08 -8.07 -5.04
C GLN A 186 -0.52 -8.52 -6.43
N THR A 187 -0.39 -9.80 -6.76
CA THR A 187 -0.85 -10.33 -8.07
C THR A 187 -2.33 -10.04 -8.29
N ARG A 188 -3.17 -10.23 -7.26
CA ARG A 188 -4.61 -9.96 -7.35
C ARG A 188 -4.90 -8.46 -7.51
N LEU A 189 -4.21 -7.60 -6.75
CA LEU A 189 -4.31 -6.14 -6.87
C LEU A 189 -3.95 -5.66 -8.29
N ILE A 190 -2.82 -6.13 -8.81
CA ILE A 190 -2.35 -5.77 -10.15
C ILE A 190 -3.38 -6.14 -11.21
N ARG A 191 -3.96 -7.34 -11.12
CA ARG A 191 -5.04 -7.77 -12.03
C ARG A 191 -6.27 -6.88 -11.93
N LEU A 192 -6.68 -6.52 -10.72
CA LEU A 192 -7.81 -5.62 -10.48
C LEU A 192 -7.56 -4.23 -11.08
N ILE A 193 -6.41 -3.62 -10.79
CA ILE A 193 -6.04 -2.29 -11.32
C ILE A 193 -5.97 -2.32 -12.84
N ARG A 194 -5.35 -3.35 -13.45
CA ARG A 194 -5.30 -3.49 -14.92
C ARG A 194 -6.71 -3.60 -15.52
N GLY A 195 -7.59 -4.39 -14.90
CA GLY A 195 -8.98 -4.54 -15.33
C GLY A 195 -9.74 -3.22 -15.29
N LEU A 196 -9.70 -2.52 -14.16
CA LEU A 196 -10.34 -1.21 -13.97
C LEU A 196 -9.78 -0.17 -14.95
N SER A 197 -8.46 -0.10 -15.09
CA SER A 197 -7.80 0.87 -15.98
C SER A 197 -8.20 0.65 -17.44
N ASN A 198 -8.21 -0.60 -17.91
CA ASN A 198 -8.69 -0.94 -19.25
C ASN A 198 -10.18 -0.63 -19.43
N GLY A 199 -11.01 -0.91 -18.42
CA GLY A 199 -12.43 -0.56 -18.42
C GLY A 199 -12.65 0.94 -18.58
N ILE A 200 -11.91 1.76 -17.82
CA ILE A 200 -11.95 3.23 -17.91
C ILE A 200 -11.53 3.68 -19.31
N PHE A 201 -10.41 3.17 -19.84
CA PHE A 201 -9.95 3.55 -21.18
C PHE A 201 -10.96 3.19 -22.27
N ASN A 202 -11.53 1.99 -22.23
CA ASN A 202 -12.53 1.55 -23.20
C ASN A 202 -13.81 2.37 -23.10
N ALA A 203 -14.28 2.67 -21.88
CA ALA A 203 -15.46 3.51 -21.67
C ALA A 203 -15.24 4.91 -22.26
N ILE A 204 -14.07 5.50 -22.01
CA ILE A 204 -13.67 6.79 -22.57
C ILE A 204 -13.64 6.73 -24.08
N ARG A 205 -12.91 5.77 -24.65
CA ARG A 205 -12.75 5.61 -26.10
C ARG A 205 -14.09 5.45 -26.81
N ASN A 206 -15.01 4.68 -26.21
CA ASN A 206 -16.34 4.45 -26.74
C ASN A 206 -17.25 5.69 -26.60
N ALA A 207 -17.05 6.50 -25.55
CA ALA A 207 -17.77 7.75 -25.37
C ALA A 207 -17.26 8.87 -26.29
N THR A 208 -16.01 8.82 -26.73
CA THR A 208 -15.44 9.77 -27.70
C THR A 208 -15.79 9.36 -29.13
N THR A 209 -16.98 9.74 -29.59
CA THR A 209 -17.50 9.47 -30.94
C THR A 209 -17.42 10.66 -31.90
N CYS A 210 -16.68 11.71 -31.52
CA CYS A 210 -16.59 12.96 -32.26
C CYS A 210 -15.72 12.86 -33.52
N ALA A 211 -16.15 13.54 -34.59
CA ALA A 211 -15.45 13.63 -35.88
C ALA A 211 -14.36 14.73 -35.87
N CYS A 212 -13.66 14.89 -34.75
CA CYS A 212 -12.63 15.92 -34.61
C CYS A 212 -11.45 15.63 -35.54
N VAL A 213 -10.91 16.68 -36.16
CA VAL A 213 -9.76 16.58 -37.08
C VAL A 213 -8.48 16.22 -36.31
N ALA A 214 -8.36 16.70 -35.07
CA ALA A 214 -7.21 16.43 -34.21
C ALA A 214 -7.48 15.26 -33.24
N PRO A 215 -6.46 14.44 -32.93
CA PRO A 215 -6.61 13.35 -31.98
C PRO A 215 -6.85 13.88 -30.57
N HIS A 216 -7.82 13.28 -29.88
CA HIS A 216 -8.02 13.56 -28.46
C HIS A 216 -6.94 12.92 -27.61
N ARG A 217 -6.44 13.68 -26.64
CA ARG A 217 -5.49 13.23 -25.64
C ARG A 217 -6.21 12.92 -24.35
N VAL A 218 -5.99 11.72 -23.85
CA VAL A 218 -6.42 11.28 -22.53
C VAL A 218 -5.17 11.03 -21.67
N CYS A 219 -5.24 11.40 -20.41
CA CYS A 219 -4.14 11.28 -19.47
C CYS A 219 -4.62 10.55 -18.23
N LEU A 220 -3.83 9.59 -17.74
CA LEU A 220 -4.09 8.90 -16.47
C LEU A 220 -3.00 9.22 -15.47
N GLU A 221 -3.39 9.62 -14.26
CA GLU A 221 -2.44 9.84 -13.19
C GLU A 221 -1.72 8.55 -12.79
N LEU A 222 -0.39 8.63 -12.75
CA LEU A 222 0.51 7.58 -12.28
C LEU A 222 0.65 7.64 -10.75
N ALA A 223 -0.47 7.61 -10.03
CA ALA A 223 -0.46 7.51 -8.57
C ALA A 223 -0.21 6.06 -8.12
N PRO A 224 0.63 5.83 -7.09
CA PRO A 224 0.63 4.55 -6.38
C PRO A 224 -0.79 4.22 -5.90
N ARG A 225 -1.17 2.94 -5.99
CA ARG A 225 -2.50 2.45 -5.64
C ARG A 225 -2.31 1.22 -4.78
N ASP A 226 -2.34 1.43 -3.48
CA ASP A 226 -2.06 0.40 -2.50
C ASP A 226 -3.36 -0.13 -1.92
N ALA A 227 -3.55 -1.45 -1.99
CA ALA A 227 -4.62 -2.13 -1.31
C ALA A 227 -4.20 -3.55 -0.97
N ILE A 228 -4.64 -4.02 0.19
CA ILE A 228 -4.44 -5.39 0.62
C ILE A 228 -5.66 -6.20 0.20
N LEU A 229 -5.45 -7.28 -0.55
CA LEU A 229 -6.50 -8.20 -0.97
C LEU A 229 -6.25 -9.57 -0.35
N ILE A 230 -7.07 -9.91 0.64
CA ILE A 230 -7.15 -11.25 1.20
C ILE A 230 -8.23 -12.06 0.46
N PRO A 231 -8.22 -13.41 0.50
CA PRO A 231 -9.08 -14.22 -0.37
C PRO A 231 -10.57 -14.02 -0.12
N SER A 232 -10.94 -13.67 1.12
CA SER A 232 -12.31 -13.35 1.51
C SER A 232 -12.79 -11.97 1.04
N ASP A 233 -11.91 -11.12 0.52
CA ASP A 233 -12.32 -9.83 -0.03
C ASP A 233 -13.11 -10.00 -1.32
N VAL A 234 -14.10 -9.14 -1.51
CA VAL A 234 -14.83 -8.99 -2.77
C VAL A 234 -14.14 -7.90 -3.58
N ASP A 235 -13.72 -8.22 -4.80
CA ASP A 235 -12.96 -7.30 -5.68
C ASP A 235 -13.67 -5.95 -5.86
N ASP A 236 -15.01 -5.95 -6.01
CA ASP A 236 -15.81 -4.74 -6.19
C ASP A 236 -15.73 -3.79 -4.98
N VAL A 237 -15.67 -4.33 -3.76
CA VAL A 237 -15.56 -3.53 -2.53
C VAL A 237 -14.19 -2.86 -2.46
N VAL A 238 -13.14 -3.60 -2.84
CA VAL A 238 -11.77 -3.05 -2.91
C VAL A 238 -11.68 -2.03 -4.04
N ALA A 239 -12.28 -2.28 -5.20
CA ALA A 239 -12.28 -1.38 -6.33
C ALA A 239 -12.90 -0.01 -6.02
N GLN A 240 -13.86 0.07 -5.09
CA GLN A 240 -14.46 1.32 -4.62
C GLN A 240 -13.48 2.22 -3.85
N SER A 241 -12.43 1.67 -3.23
CA SER A 241 -11.42 2.48 -2.56
C SER A 241 -10.38 3.06 -3.54
N LEU A 242 -10.22 2.44 -4.70
CA LEU A 242 -9.28 2.86 -5.74
C LEU A 242 -9.79 4.09 -6.49
N LYS A 243 -8.91 5.08 -6.67
CA LYS A 243 -9.20 6.33 -7.38
C LYS A 243 -8.37 6.42 -8.66
N PHE A 244 -9.01 6.87 -9.73
CA PHE A 244 -8.36 7.13 -11.01
C PHE A 244 -8.63 8.58 -11.42
N HIS A 245 -7.58 9.40 -11.43
CA HIS A 245 -7.66 10.75 -11.95
C HIS A 245 -7.30 10.73 -13.43
N VAL A 246 -8.28 11.10 -14.26
CA VAL A 246 -8.12 11.19 -15.70
C VAL A 246 -8.24 12.65 -16.14
N ALA A 247 -7.36 13.09 -17.03
CA ALA A 247 -7.43 14.40 -17.65
C ALA A 247 -7.64 14.28 -19.17
N PHE A 248 -8.43 15.18 -19.74
CA PHE A 248 -8.77 15.22 -21.16
C PHE A 248 -8.27 16.51 -21.79
N GLY A 249 -7.57 16.42 -22.91
CA GLY A 249 -7.12 17.55 -23.70
C GLY A 249 -7.43 17.33 -25.18
N SER A 250 -7.66 18.43 -25.88
CA SER A 250 -7.65 18.44 -27.34
C SER A 250 -6.49 19.33 -27.77
N ASP A 251 -5.53 18.76 -28.50
CA ASP A 251 -4.55 19.59 -29.21
C ASP A 251 -5.26 20.16 -30.44
N ILE A 252 -5.24 21.48 -30.63
CA ILE A 252 -5.62 22.05 -31.94
C ILE A 252 -4.37 21.93 -32.82
N SER A 253 -4.31 20.87 -33.64
CA SER A 253 -3.35 20.82 -34.73
C SER A 253 -3.74 21.83 -35.80
N ILE A 254 -3.10 23.00 -35.81
CA ILE A 254 -3.31 24.01 -36.85
C ILE A 254 -2.61 23.50 -38.11
N GLY A 255 -3.41 22.97 -39.05
CA GLY A 255 -2.96 22.68 -40.40
C GLY A 255 -2.55 23.96 -41.11
N ASN A 256 -1.41 23.89 -41.81
CA ASN A 256 -0.76 24.87 -42.69
C ASN A 256 -0.92 26.37 -42.38
N LYS A 257 0.25 26.98 -42.14
CA LYS A 257 0.57 28.39 -42.25
C LYS A 257 -0.21 29.05 -43.39
N ASP A 258 -1.29 29.77 -43.08
CA ASP A 258 -1.86 30.87 -43.86
C ASP A 258 -3.01 31.48 -43.04
N THR A 259 -2.67 32.28 -42.01
CA THR A 259 -3.42 33.41 -41.42
C THR A 259 -2.97 33.66 -39.98
N GLU A 260 -1.87 34.41 -39.86
CA GLU A 260 -1.28 34.84 -38.59
C GLU A 260 -2.22 35.77 -37.77
N GLU A 261 -3.25 36.33 -38.42
CA GLU A 261 -4.30 37.13 -37.76
C GLU A 261 -5.40 36.27 -37.12
N ALA A 262 -5.79 35.13 -37.72
CA ALA A 262 -6.70 34.16 -37.09
C ALA A 262 -6.03 33.45 -35.90
N TYR A 263 -4.71 33.25 -35.99
CA TYR A 263 -3.87 32.69 -34.93
C TYR A 263 -3.95 33.52 -33.64
N ASN A 264 -3.85 34.85 -33.71
CA ASN A 264 -3.90 35.70 -32.51
C ASN A 264 -5.33 35.84 -31.93
N LEU A 265 -6.36 35.79 -32.79
CA LEU A 265 -7.76 35.87 -32.34
C LEU A 265 -8.22 34.59 -31.63
N ILE A 266 -7.78 33.41 -32.10
CA ILE A 266 -8.13 32.09 -31.52
C ILE A 266 -7.26 31.78 -30.29
N LYS A 267 -5.97 32.13 -30.31
CA LYS A 267 -5.03 31.93 -29.19
C LYS A 267 -5.43 32.70 -27.92
N GLY A 268 -6.15 33.82 -28.05
CA GLY A 268 -6.70 34.56 -26.92
C GLY A 268 -7.92 33.91 -26.25
N GLN A 269 -8.64 33.01 -26.94
CA GLN A 269 -9.89 32.40 -26.44
C GLN A 269 -9.80 30.89 -26.16
N LEU A 270 -8.86 30.18 -26.79
CA LEU A 270 -8.72 28.72 -26.71
C LEU A 270 -7.30 28.32 -26.24
N MET A 271 -7.00 28.66 -24.98
CA MET A 271 -5.95 27.98 -24.21
C MET A 271 -6.26 26.47 -24.18
N ASN A 272 -5.23 25.62 -24.18
CA ASN A 272 -5.35 24.16 -24.02
C ASN A 272 -6.23 23.83 -22.80
N ARG A 273 -7.53 23.59 -23.02
CA ARG A 273 -8.47 23.32 -21.94
C ARG A 273 -8.35 21.86 -21.57
N TRP A 274 -7.62 21.60 -20.50
CA TRP A 274 -7.64 20.29 -19.86
C TRP A 274 -8.84 20.22 -18.93
N ASN A 275 -9.62 19.14 -19.01
CA ASN A 275 -10.69 18.85 -18.06
C ASN A 275 -10.28 17.66 -17.20
N ASN A 276 -10.40 17.81 -15.88
CA ASN A 276 -10.06 16.78 -14.91
C ASN A 276 -11.31 16.05 -14.41
N ILE A 277 -11.29 14.72 -14.43
CA ILE A 277 -12.37 13.86 -13.95
C ILE A 277 -11.80 12.79 -13.01
N TYR A 278 -12.44 12.60 -11.87
CA TYR A 278 -12.13 11.54 -10.92
C TYR A 278 -13.11 10.38 -11.09
N PHE A 279 -12.58 9.21 -11.45
CA PHE A 279 -13.34 7.97 -11.49
C PHE A 279 -13.15 7.19 -10.20
N ARG A 280 -14.27 6.71 -9.66
CA ARG A 280 -14.35 5.73 -8.57
C ARG A 280 -15.48 4.76 -8.92
N LEU A 281 -15.31 3.48 -8.60
CA LEU A 281 -16.42 2.53 -8.74
C LEU A 281 -17.55 2.94 -7.77
N GLY A 282 -18.77 3.08 -8.29
CA GLY A 282 -19.96 3.35 -7.48
C GLY A 282 -20.70 2.05 -7.16
N SER A 283 -21.40 2.01 -6.02
CA SER A 283 -22.34 0.94 -5.70
C SER A 283 -23.59 1.09 -6.57
N PHE A 284 -23.82 0.15 -7.49
CA PHE A 284 -25.08 0.08 -8.23
C PHE A 284 -26.03 -0.90 -7.55
N GLU A 285 -27.13 -0.41 -6.98
CA GLU A 285 -28.30 -1.26 -6.69
C GLU A 285 -29.02 -1.54 -8.02
N CYS A 286 -28.80 -2.73 -8.57
CA CYS A 286 -29.47 -3.20 -9.78
C CYS A 286 -30.94 -3.57 -9.48
N ASN A 287 -31.77 -2.59 -9.14
CA ASN A 287 -33.22 -2.77 -8.94
C ASN A 287 -34.07 -1.85 -9.83
N LYS A 288 -33.47 -1.17 -10.81
CA LYS A 288 -34.24 -0.41 -11.81
C LYS A 288 -33.70 -0.71 -13.20
N THR A 289 -34.54 -1.34 -14.01
CA THR A 289 -34.39 -1.41 -15.46
C THR A 289 -34.05 -0.01 -15.99
N PRO A 290 -32.98 0.15 -16.79
CA PRO A 290 -32.61 1.47 -17.30
C PRO A 290 -33.62 1.88 -18.37
N THR A 291 -34.60 2.70 -17.99
CA THR A 291 -35.37 3.49 -18.94
C THR A 291 -34.41 4.47 -19.61
N LEU A 292 -34.17 4.26 -20.92
CA LEU A 292 -33.55 5.25 -21.79
C LEU A 292 -34.42 6.49 -21.83
N SER A 293 -34.11 7.45 -20.97
CA SER A 293 -34.51 8.84 -21.11
C SER A 293 -33.27 9.68 -20.83
N PRO A 294 -32.82 10.55 -21.76
CA PRO A 294 -31.66 11.40 -21.56
C PRO A 294 -32.07 12.54 -20.62
N SER A 295 -32.14 12.24 -19.33
CA SER A 295 -32.15 13.26 -18.29
C SER A 295 -30.69 13.49 -17.94
N PRO A 296 -30.18 14.74 -17.95
CA PRO A 296 -28.83 15.01 -17.48
C PRO A 296 -28.78 14.72 -15.99
N SER A 297 -28.37 13.49 -15.63
CA SER A 297 -28.05 13.14 -14.26
C SER A 297 -26.96 14.09 -13.81
N THR A 298 -27.22 14.86 -12.76
CA THR A 298 -26.27 15.76 -12.13
C THR A 298 -25.10 14.94 -11.61
N ILE A 299 -24.11 14.72 -12.47
CA ILE A 299 -22.77 14.30 -12.05
C ILE A 299 -22.29 15.49 -11.23
N THR A 300 -22.19 15.33 -9.91
CA THR A 300 -21.40 16.24 -9.07
C THR A 300 -19.94 16.03 -9.44
N ALA A 301 -19.55 16.58 -10.58
CA ALA A 301 -18.17 16.82 -10.93
C ALA A 301 -17.73 17.96 -10.01
N SER A 302 -16.92 17.64 -9.01
CA SER A 302 -16.12 18.67 -8.35
C SER A 302 -15.10 19.15 -9.36
N THR A 303 -15.47 20.14 -10.17
CA THR A 303 -14.57 20.79 -11.13
C THR A 303 -13.57 21.60 -10.33
N ILE A 304 -12.41 21.01 -10.03
CA ILE A 304 -11.25 21.80 -9.59
C ILE A 304 -10.76 22.54 -10.83
N ALA A 305 -10.73 23.87 -10.75
CA ALA A 305 -10.24 24.73 -11.81
C ALA A 305 -8.80 24.34 -12.19
N VAL A 306 -8.58 24.12 -13.47
CA VAL A 306 -7.28 23.74 -14.03
C VAL A 306 -6.33 24.93 -13.98
N PRO A 307 -5.04 24.75 -13.60
CA PRO A 307 -4.06 25.82 -13.72
C PRO A 307 -3.92 26.23 -15.20
N PRO A 308 -3.87 27.54 -15.54
CA PRO A 308 -3.84 28.03 -16.93
C PRO A 308 -2.64 27.60 -17.80
N THR A 309 -1.70 26.84 -17.26
CA THR A 309 -0.45 26.42 -17.90
C THR A 309 -0.63 25.13 -18.70
N PRO A 310 -0.07 25.05 -19.92
CA PRO A 310 -0.01 23.80 -20.65
C PRO A 310 0.83 22.77 -19.86
N PRO A 311 0.42 21.48 -19.84
CA PRO A 311 1.21 20.45 -19.19
C PRO A 311 2.57 20.32 -19.85
N LYS A 312 3.60 19.99 -19.07
CA LYS A 312 4.97 19.84 -19.54
C LYS A 312 5.46 18.40 -19.45
N SER A 313 6.20 17.93 -20.45
CA SER A 313 6.85 16.61 -20.37
C SER A 313 8.15 16.68 -19.56
N PRO A 314 8.64 15.58 -18.95
CA PRO A 314 10.00 15.46 -18.46
C PRO A 314 11.03 16.06 -19.44
N ARG A 315 10.94 15.78 -20.74
CA ARG A 315 11.87 16.32 -21.73
C ARG A 315 11.89 17.86 -21.71
N GLU A 316 10.73 18.49 -21.77
CA GLU A 316 10.61 19.95 -21.74
C GLU A 316 11.09 20.55 -20.41
N LEU A 317 10.86 19.84 -19.31
CA LEU A 317 11.37 20.23 -17.98
C LEU A 317 12.89 20.14 -17.89
N LEU A 318 13.50 19.17 -18.57
CA LEU A 318 14.93 18.93 -18.57
C LEU A 318 15.69 19.81 -19.59
N GLU A 319 15.06 20.18 -20.73
CA GLU A 319 15.66 20.98 -21.80
C GLU A 319 15.43 22.51 -21.65
N GLY A 320 14.42 22.93 -20.88
CA GLY A 320 14.00 24.33 -20.78
C GLY A 320 15.02 25.29 -20.15
N LYS A 321 15.34 26.39 -20.86
CA LYS A 321 16.23 27.49 -20.39
C LYS A 321 15.54 28.62 -19.60
N GLN A 322 14.23 28.59 -19.38
CA GLN A 322 13.51 29.72 -18.75
C GLN A 322 13.29 29.56 -17.23
N SER A 323 13.88 30.53 -16.53
CA SER A 323 13.78 31.02 -15.16
C SER A 323 12.78 30.42 -14.17
N LYS A 324 13.33 30.09 -12.98
CA LYS A 324 12.66 30.10 -11.67
C LYS A 324 11.47 29.12 -11.53
N VAL A 325 11.55 27.95 -12.15
CA VAL A 325 11.05 26.70 -11.54
C VAL A 325 12.29 25.84 -11.36
N ALA A 326 12.77 25.78 -10.12
CA ALA A 326 13.91 24.97 -9.73
C ALA A 326 13.64 23.51 -10.12
N ARG A 327 14.70 22.82 -10.54
CA ARG A 327 14.73 21.38 -10.82
C ARG A 327 14.01 20.64 -9.68
N PHE A 328 13.30 19.56 -9.97
CA PHE A 328 12.85 18.63 -8.92
C PHE A 328 14.04 18.36 -7.99
N ASP A 329 13.87 18.61 -6.69
CA ASP A 329 14.90 18.22 -5.73
C ASP A 329 14.90 16.69 -5.63
N TYR A 330 15.88 16.14 -4.91
CA TYR A 330 16.02 14.71 -4.75
C TYR A 330 14.71 14.01 -4.31
N PRO A 331 13.94 14.53 -3.32
CA PRO A 331 12.69 13.91 -2.88
C PRO A 331 11.63 13.82 -3.98
N GLU A 332 11.47 14.87 -4.79
CA GLU A 332 10.49 14.86 -5.88
C GLU A 332 10.91 13.92 -7.00
N LYS A 333 12.20 13.91 -7.37
CA LYS A 333 12.72 12.96 -8.37
C LYS A 333 12.46 11.52 -7.96
N LEU A 334 12.70 11.20 -6.69
CA LEU A 334 12.49 9.87 -6.15
C LEU A 334 11.00 9.50 -6.10
N LYS A 335 10.12 10.41 -5.67
CA LYS A 335 8.65 10.20 -5.70
C LYS A 335 8.14 9.97 -7.12
N VAL A 336 8.61 10.74 -8.09
CA VAL A 336 8.27 10.58 -9.51
C VAL A 336 8.76 9.23 -10.04
N ALA A 337 10.01 8.86 -9.73
CA ALA A 337 10.58 7.58 -10.12
C ALA A 337 9.78 6.39 -9.57
N HIS A 338 9.47 6.42 -8.27
CA HIS A 338 8.64 5.41 -7.61
C HIS A 338 7.24 5.32 -8.24
N ALA A 339 6.58 6.47 -8.44
CA ALA A 339 5.28 6.57 -9.08
C ALA A 339 5.25 5.94 -10.49
N ILE A 340 6.26 6.25 -11.31
CA ILE A 340 6.40 5.69 -12.66
C ILE A 340 6.68 4.18 -12.59
N ALA A 341 7.54 3.70 -11.69
CA ALA A 341 7.87 2.28 -11.55
C ALA A 341 6.66 1.43 -11.12
N VAL A 342 5.94 1.84 -10.06
CA VAL A 342 4.71 1.19 -9.59
C VAL A 342 3.67 1.15 -10.69
N ASN A 343 3.46 2.26 -11.39
CA ASN A 343 2.44 2.31 -12.43
C ASN A 343 2.85 1.58 -13.71
N THR A 344 4.15 1.45 -14.00
CA THR A 344 4.62 0.54 -15.06
C THR A 344 4.17 -0.88 -14.76
N LEU A 345 4.28 -1.34 -13.50
CA LEU A 345 3.75 -2.64 -13.07
C LEU A 345 2.22 -2.72 -13.20
N HIS A 346 1.52 -1.72 -12.67
CA HIS A 346 0.05 -1.69 -12.59
C HIS A 346 -0.64 -1.49 -13.95
N LEU A 347 0.01 -0.84 -14.92
CA LEU A 347 -0.55 -0.51 -16.22
C LEU A 347 0.08 -1.31 -17.36
N TYR A 348 1.05 -2.20 -17.09
CA TYR A 348 1.63 -3.06 -18.11
C TYR A 348 0.56 -3.87 -18.86
N SER A 349 0.68 -3.93 -20.19
CA SER A 349 -0.28 -4.58 -21.10
C SER A 349 -1.69 -3.98 -21.09
N THR A 350 -1.88 -2.78 -20.53
CA THR A 350 -3.10 -1.99 -20.70
C THR A 350 -2.97 -1.06 -21.91
N GLN A 351 -4.08 -0.49 -22.37
CA GLN A 351 -4.05 0.50 -23.45
C GLN A 351 -3.42 1.84 -23.02
N TRP A 352 -3.19 2.05 -21.71
CA TRP A 352 -2.56 3.27 -21.17
C TRP A 352 -1.06 3.35 -21.40
N VAL A 353 -0.34 2.23 -21.42
CA VAL A 353 1.14 2.22 -21.51
C VAL A 353 1.58 1.49 -22.77
N GLU A 354 2.51 2.10 -23.50
CA GLU A 354 3.08 1.56 -24.74
C GLU A 354 4.17 0.53 -24.42
N GLU A 355 4.66 -0.21 -25.42
CA GLU A 355 5.77 -1.15 -25.18
C GLU A 355 7.06 -0.44 -24.73
N SER A 356 7.21 0.85 -25.06
CA SER A 356 8.27 1.73 -24.58
C SER A 356 7.67 2.96 -23.91
N LEU A 357 8.09 3.25 -22.67
CA LEU A 357 7.77 4.49 -21.99
C LEU A 357 8.90 5.51 -22.24
N THR A 358 8.58 6.64 -22.85
CA THR A 358 9.52 7.73 -23.14
C THR A 358 9.27 8.94 -22.26
N LEU A 359 10.22 9.88 -22.28
CA LEU A 359 10.05 11.19 -21.62
C LEU A 359 8.82 11.96 -22.12
N ASP A 360 8.33 11.69 -23.33
CA ASP A 360 7.19 12.41 -23.92
C ASP A 360 5.84 11.75 -23.60
N ASN A 361 5.87 10.50 -23.13
CA ASN A 361 4.66 9.80 -22.69
C ASN A 361 4.21 10.18 -21.29
N VAL A 362 5.08 10.81 -20.50
CA VAL A 362 4.78 11.30 -19.14
C VAL A 362 4.62 12.82 -19.18
N ILE A 363 3.64 13.38 -18.48
CA ILE A 363 3.46 14.83 -18.36
C ILE A 363 3.17 15.25 -16.92
N PHE A 364 3.42 16.52 -16.63
CA PHE A 364 3.11 17.16 -15.36
C PHE A 364 2.21 18.37 -15.58
N PHE A 365 1.17 18.50 -14.76
CA PHE A 365 0.37 19.72 -14.66
C PHE A 365 0.98 20.60 -13.58
N LEU A 366 1.61 21.71 -13.98
CA LEU A 366 2.27 22.63 -13.04
C LEU A 366 1.34 23.79 -12.66
N PRO A 367 1.28 24.20 -11.39
CA PRO A 367 0.52 25.38 -10.95
C PRO A 367 1.11 26.68 -11.52
N ASN A 368 0.23 27.68 -11.67
CA ASN A 368 0.55 28.96 -12.33
C ASN A 368 1.30 29.97 -11.43
N ASN A 369 1.19 29.84 -10.10
CA ASN A 369 1.70 30.84 -9.16
C ASN A 369 2.29 30.17 -7.91
N ARG A 370 3.39 30.74 -7.37
CA ARG A 370 4.13 30.16 -6.22
C ARG A 370 3.44 30.32 -4.86
N ASP A 371 2.39 31.13 -4.77
CA ASP A 371 1.76 31.46 -3.48
C ASP A 371 0.73 30.42 -3.00
N ASP A 372 0.22 29.56 -3.90
CA ASP A 372 -0.50 28.32 -3.53
C ASP A 372 0.50 27.17 -3.42
N ALA A 373 1.30 27.22 -2.36
CA ALA A 373 2.30 26.21 -2.04
C ALA A 373 1.65 24.91 -1.51
N ASP A 374 0.93 24.20 -2.38
CA ASP A 374 0.83 22.74 -2.24
C ASP A 374 1.94 22.13 -3.10
N ILE A 375 3.15 22.06 -2.52
CA ILE A 375 4.33 21.37 -3.08
C ILE A 375 3.99 19.93 -3.49
N VAL A 376 2.97 19.34 -2.86
CA VAL A 376 2.38 18.02 -3.14
C VAL A 376 1.81 17.92 -4.58
N SER A 377 1.38 19.03 -5.19
CA SER A 377 0.77 19.04 -6.53
C SER A 377 1.79 19.15 -7.67
N LEU A 378 3.04 19.53 -7.40
CA LEU A 378 4.06 19.80 -8.43
C LEU A 378 4.65 18.54 -9.10
N ALA A 379 4.47 17.36 -8.48
CA ALA A 379 5.16 16.12 -8.87
C ALA A 379 4.19 14.96 -9.13
N ARG A 380 2.99 15.23 -9.68
CA ARG A 380 2.02 14.18 -10.06
C ARG A 380 2.19 13.84 -11.54
N PRO A 381 2.90 12.76 -11.89
CA PRO A 381 3.07 12.35 -13.28
C PRO A 381 1.78 11.76 -13.84
N PHE A 382 1.48 12.08 -15.10
CA PHE A 382 0.40 11.47 -15.87
C PHE A 382 0.98 10.77 -17.10
N VAL A 383 0.43 9.61 -17.46
CA VAL A 383 0.71 8.99 -18.76
C VAL A 383 -0.27 9.51 -19.80
N VAL A 384 0.23 9.95 -20.95
CA VAL A 384 -0.55 10.53 -22.05
C VAL A 384 -0.81 9.49 -23.13
N ARG A 385 -2.05 9.45 -23.63
CA ARG A 385 -2.47 8.64 -24.77
C ARG A 385 -3.34 9.40 -25.75
N ASN A 386 -3.18 9.06 -27.04
CA ASN A 386 -4.07 9.50 -28.11
C ASN A 386 -5.19 8.47 -28.29
N LEU A 387 -6.45 8.89 -28.25
CA LEU A 387 -7.61 7.99 -28.31
C LEU A 387 -7.90 7.43 -29.71
N LEU A 388 -7.42 8.10 -30.76
CA LEU A 388 -7.69 7.76 -32.16
C LEU A 388 -6.53 7.05 -32.87
N THR A 389 -5.36 6.96 -32.24
CA THR A 389 -4.28 6.13 -32.77
C THR A 389 -4.65 4.65 -32.61
N PRO A 390 -4.71 3.86 -33.69
CA PRO A 390 -4.93 2.42 -33.58
C PRO A 390 -3.90 1.83 -32.63
N PHE A 391 -4.34 0.95 -31.72
CA PHE A 391 -3.42 0.11 -30.93
C PHE A 391 -2.77 -0.90 -31.87
N ASN A 392 -1.80 -0.45 -32.65
CA ASN A 392 -0.94 -1.34 -33.38
C ASN A 392 0.10 -1.85 -32.39
N LYS A 393 0.03 -3.15 -32.05
CA LYS A 393 1.22 -3.91 -31.61
C LYS A 393 2.19 -4.06 -32.79
N GLN A 394 2.45 -2.98 -33.52
CA GLN A 394 3.60 -2.94 -34.40
C GLN A 394 4.78 -2.89 -33.46
N THR A 395 5.36 -4.05 -33.25
CA THR A 395 6.63 -4.21 -32.57
C THR A 395 7.56 -3.14 -33.11
N THR A 396 8.01 -2.24 -32.25
CA THR A 396 9.17 -1.39 -32.54
C THR A 396 10.39 -2.24 -32.83
N PHE A 397 10.34 -3.56 -32.58
CA PHE A 397 11.33 -4.55 -32.97
C PHE A 397 11.12 -5.13 -34.37
N SER A 398 12.17 -5.05 -35.19
CA SER A 398 12.32 -5.86 -36.40
C SER A 398 12.52 -7.34 -36.01
N ASN A 399 11.81 -8.26 -36.68
CA ASN A 399 11.86 -9.72 -36.52
C ASN A 399 13.19 -10.27 -35.93
N THR A 400 13.20 -10.55 -34.62
CA THR A 400 14.27 -11.30 -33.95
C THR A 400 13.71 -12.51 -33.22
N SER A 401 14.46 -13.61 -33.19
CA SER A 401 14.04 -14.88 -32.56
C SER A 401 14.04 -14.86 -31.01
N ARG A 402 14.33 -13.72 -30.37
CA ARG A 402 14.39 -13.58 -28.90
C ARG A 402 13.49 -12.42 -28.43
N PRO A 403 12.52 -12.67 -27.53
CA PRO A 403 11.69 -11.61 -26.96
C PRO A 403 12.53 -10.74 -26.00
N VAL A 404 12.39 -9.43 -26.13
CA VAL A 404 13.05 -8.41 -25.30
C VAL A 404 11.99 -7.72 -24.46
N ASN A 405 12.26 -7.49 -23.17
CA ASN A 405 11.35 -6.74 -22.31
C ASN A 405 11.60 -5.22 -22.44
N LEU A 406 11.06 -4.63 -23.50
CA LEU A 406 11.26 -3.21 -23.81
C LEU A 406 10.65 -2.28 -22.77
N ALA A 407 9.56 -2.67 -22.11
CA ALA A 407 8.89 -1.84 -21.12
C ALA A 407 9.78 -1.62 -19.88
N VAL A 408 10.38 -2.70 -19.36
CA VAL A 408 11.32 -2.61 -18.22
C VAL A 408 12.59 -1.85 -18.63
N PHE A 409 13.10 -2.09 -19.84
CA PHE A 409 14.30 -1.41 -20.32
C PHE A 409 14.09 0.09 -20.52
N SER A 410 12.97 0.49 -21.14
CA SER A 410 12.61 1.90 -21.33
C SER A 410 12.32 2.60 -20.00
N LEU A 411 11.72 1.91 -19.02
CA LEU A 411 11.63 2.40 -17.65
C LEU A 411 13.02 2.71 -17.07
N GLY A 412 13.97 1.78 -17.16
CA GLY A 412 15.35 2.01 -16.68
C GLY A 412 15.99 3.25 -17.32
N ALA A 413 15.84 3.42 -18.63
CA ALA A 413 16.34 4.60 -19.35
C ALA A 413 15.65 5.91 -18.91
N LEU A 414 14.35 5.86 -18.62
CA LEU A 414 13.59 7.00 -18.10
C LEU A 414 14.04 7.36 -16.68
N LEU A 415 14.20 6.38 -15.79
CA LEU A 415 14.65 6.57 -14.41
C LEU A 415 16.05 7.20 -14.33
N VAL A 416 16.97 6.82 -15.22
CA VAL A 416 18.29 7.46 -15.32
C VAL A 416 18.16 8.95 -15.62
N GLN A 417 17.36 9.30 -16.63
CA GLN A 417 17.22 10.69 -17.08
C GLN A 417 16.49 11.55 -16.04
N VAL A 418 15.48 11.00 -15.35
CA VAL A 418 14.78 11.68 -14.24
C VAL A 418 15.73 11.98 -13.09
N MET A 419 16.55 11.01 -12.66
CA MET A 419 17.42 11.20 -11.50
C MET A 419 18.59 12.14 -11.80
N ILE A 420 19.29 11.94 -12.92
CA ILE A 420 20.40 12.81 -13.35
C ILE A 420 19.88 14.22 -13.67
N GLY A 421 18.63 14.35 -14.11
CA GLY A 421 18.02 15.63 -14.43
C GLY A 421 18.56 16.23 -15.73
N ARG A 422 18.86 15.38 -16.72
CA ARG A 422 19.19 15.79 -18.10
C ARG A 422 18.68 14.78 -19.11
N VAL A 423 18.37 15.25 -20.31
CA VAL A 423 18.07 14.37 -21.44
C VAL A 423 19.38 13.79 -21.97
N GLU A 424 19.39 12.47 -22.17
CA GLU A 424 20.54 11.74 -22.71
C GLU A 424 20.13 11.12 -24.04
N SER A 425 20.61 11.67 -25.16
CA SER A 425 20.24 11.21 -26.51
C SER A 425 20.58 9.73 -26.72
N ALA A 426 21.66 9.25 -26.10
CA ALA A 426 22.03 7.85 -26.14
C ALA A 426 20.94 6.92 -25.53
N LEU A 427 20.11 7.42 -24.61
CA LEU A 427 19.04 6.68 -23.93
C LEU A 427 17.65 6.87 -24.56
N GLU A 428 17.52 7.60 -25.66
CA GLU A 428 16.22 7.81 -26.30
C GLU A 428 15.63 6.51 -26.85
N MET A 429 14.38 6.25 -26.52
CA MET A 429 13.68 5.00 -26.86
C MET A 429 12.72 5.14 -28.05
N ALA A 430 12.86 6.21 -28.83
CA ALA A 430 12.06 6.46 -30.03
C ALA A 430 12.62 5.71 -31.25
N GLY A 431 11.72 5.13 -32.07
CA GLY A 431 12.07 4.48 -33.33
C GLY A 431 12.14 2.95 -33.28
N VAL A 432 12.62 2.35 -34.37
CA VAL A 432 12.78 0.90 -34.49
C VAL A 432 13.99 0.44 -33.67
N MET A 433 13.76 -0.50 -32.75
CA MET A 433 14.75 -1.07 -31.85
C MET A 433 15.17 -2.44 -32.35
N ASP A 434 16.46 -2.65 -32.61
CA ASP A 434 17.02 -3.98 -32.79
C ASP A 434 17.84 -4.38 -31.55
N VAL A 435 18.25 -5.65 -31.46
CA VAL A 435 19.03 -6.16 -30.33
C VAL A 435 20.35 -5.41 -30.16
N ARG A 436 20.99 -4.96 -31.26
CA ARG A 436 22.26 -4.23 -31.22
C ARG A 436 22.06 -2.84 -30.65
N THR A 437 20.99 -2.15 -31.04
CA THR A 437 20.59 -0.84 -30.51
C THR A 437 20.26 -0.96 -29.04
N VAL A 438 19.52 -1.98 -28.61
CA VAL A 438 19.24 -2.24 -27.18
C VAL A 438 20.54 -2.39 -26.38
N LEU A 439 21.48 -3.21 -26.86
CA LEU A 439 22.75 -3.42 -26.17
C LEU A 439 23.60 -2.14 -26.12
N SER A 440 23.67 -1.39 -27.22
CA SER A 440 24.37 -0.11 -27.27
C SER A 440 23.79 0.91 -26.28
N LYS A 441 22.46 1.02 -26.20
CA LYS A 441 21.76 1.88 -25.24
C LYS A 441 21.95 1.40 -23.80
N ARG A 442 21.95 0.08 -23.57
CA ARG A 442 22.26 -0.53 -22.27
C ARG A 442 23.65 -0.13 -21.79
N ASP A 443 24.65 -0.25 -22.66
CA ASP A 443 26.02 0.14 -22.33
C ASP A 443 26.13 1.65 -22.07
N ALA A 444 25.41 2.47 -22.84
CA ALA A 444 25.34 3.92 -22.60
C ALA A 444 24.76 4.22 -21.21
N GLY A 445 23.68 3.54 -20.82
CA GLY A 445 23.09 3.68 -19.50
C GLY A 445 24.00 3.22 -18.37
N LYS A 446 24.73 2.11 -18.54
CA LYS A 446 25.70 1.61 -17.55
C LYS A 446 26.84 2.58 -17.28
N ARG A 447 27.27 3.37 -18.27
CA ARG A 447 28.29 4.43 -18.08
C ARG A 447 27.82 5.55 -17.15
N LEU A 448 26.53 5.66 -16.88
CA LEU A 448 25.95 6.67 -16.00
C LEU A 448 25.73 6.17 -14.57
N PHE A 449 26.12 4.93 -14.24
CA PHE A 449 25.86 4.35 -12.92
C PHE A 449 26.59 5.05 -11.78
N ASP A 450 27.79 5.57 -11.99
CA ASP A 450 28.51 6.31 -10.96
C ASP A 450 27.78 7.62 -10.63
N GLN A 451 27.36 8.38 -11.65
CA GLN A 451 26.54 9.58 -11.49
C GLN A 451 25.18 9.27 -10.84
N LEU A 452 24.62 8.11 -11.17
CA LEU A 452 23.35 7.65 -10.60
C LEU A 452 23.50 7.27 -9.12
N LEU A 453 24.62 6.65 -8.74
CA LEU A 453 24.93 6.34 -7.35
C LEU A 453 25.12 7.62 -6.54
N GLU A 454 25.82 8.63 -7.10
CA GLU A 454 26.01 9.93 -6.47
C GLU A 454 24.70 10.72 -6.32
N SER A 455 23.82 10.68 -7.32
CA SER A 455 22.59 11.48 -7.34
C SER A 455 21.38 10.77 -6.70
N GLY A 456 21.34 9.45 -6.80
CA GLY A 456 20.17 8.60 -6.52
C GLY A 456 20.37 7.61 -5.37
N GLY A 457 21.60 7.36 -4.94
CA GLY A 457 21.90 6.37 -3.91
C GLY A 457 21.93 4.92 -4.44
N ALA A 458 22.27 4.00 -3.53
CA ALA A 458 22.51 2.59 -3.87
C ALA A 458 21.24 1.87 -4.33
N ASN A 459 20.13 2.07 -3.63
CA ASN A 459 18.84 1.44 -3.93
C ASN A 459 18.33 1.85 -5.33
N TYR A 460 18.38 3.15 -5.66
CA TYR A 460 18.02 3.65 -6.98
C TYR A 460 18.91 3.06 -8.10
N LYS A 461 20.22 3.06 -7.89
CA LYS A 461 21.17 2.50 -8.86
C LYS A 461 20.92 1.00 -9.09
N SER A 462 20.69 0.23 -8.03
CA SER A 462 20.37 -1.19 -8.12
C SER A 462 19.04 -1.45 -8.83
N ALA A 463 18.01 -0.61 -8.62
CA ALA A 463 16.74 -0.71 -9.32
C ALA A 463 16.89 -0.49 -10.84
N VAL A 464 17.67 0.53 -11.25
CA VAL A 464 17.97 0.79 -12.67
C VAL A 464 18.83 -0.32 -13.28
N GLU A 465 19.84 -0.78 -12.56
CA GLU A 465 20.70 -1.88 -12.99
C GLU A 465 19.90 -3.14 -13.28
N TRP A 466 18.97 -3.49 -12.39
CA TRP A 466 18.05 -4.60 -12.61
C TRP A 466 17.21 -4.42 -13.88
N CYS A 467 16.73 -3.21 -14.16
CA CYS A 467 15.97 -2.92 -15.38
C CYS A 467 16.79 -3.16 -16.65
N PHE A 468 18.06 -2.75 -16.66
CA PHE A 468 18.98 -2.93 -17.78
C PHE A 468 19.46 -4.37 -17.95
N ASP A 469 19.63 -5.12 -16.86
CA ASP A 469 20.03 -6.52 -16.92
C ASP A 469 18.87 -7.44 -17.30
N SER A 470 17.64 -7.04 -16.96
CA SER A 470 16.44 -7.82 -17.21
C SER A 470 15.91 -7.75 -18.65
N VAL A 471 16.51 -6.91 -19.49
CA VAL A 471 16.06 -6.66 -20.87
C VAL A 471 16.05 -7.93 -21.73
N LEU A 472 16.97 -8.87 -21.49
CA LEU A 472 17.09 -10.13 -22.25
C LEU A 472 16.28 -11.29 -21.65
N HIS A 473 15.52 -11.06 -20.57
CA HIS A 473 14.68 -12.11 -20.00
C HIS A 473 13.42 -12.33 -20.86
N VAL A 474 13.12 -13.61 -21.11
CA VAL A 474 12.03 -14.06 -21.98
C VAL A 474 10.64 -13.79 -21.37
N ALA A 475 10.56 -13.64 -20.05
CA ALA A 475 9.32 -13.38 -19.33
C ALA A 475 9.08 -11.87 -19.21
N GLY A 476 7.96 -11.38 -19.76
CA GLY A 476 7.47 -10.02 -19.51
C GLY A 476 6.73 -9.92 -18.17
N LEU A 477 6.31 -8.71 -17.80
CA LEU A 477 5.57 -8.42 -16.55
C LEU A 477 4.14 -9.02 -16.47
N GLN A 478 3.75 -9.85 -17.45
CA GLN A 478 2.55 -10.71 -17.34
C GLN A 478 2.85 -12.00 -16.56
N ASN A 479 4.10 -12.43 -16.53
CA ASN A 479 4.50 -13.61 -15.79
C ASN A 479 4.62 -13.27 -14.30
N ASP A 480 3.92 -14.02 -13.44
CA ASP A 480 3.87 -13.74 -11.99
C ASP A 480 5.26 -13.72 -11.34
N LYS A 481 6.19 -14.57 -11.78
CA LYS A 481 7.56 -14.59 -11.26
C LYS A 481 8.33 -13.33 -11.64
N CYS A 482 8.27 -12.92 -12.91
CA CYS A 482 8.91 -11.69 -13.38
C CYS A 482 8.28 -10.45 -12.73
N CYS A 483 6.95 -10.42 -12.62
CA CYS A 483 6.18 -9.39 -11.94
C CYS A 483 6.63 -9.24 -10.48
N GLN A 484 6.81 -10.35 -9.77
CA GLN A 484 7.28 -10.31 -8.39
C GLN A 484 8.73 -9.84 -8.26
N GLN A 485 9.61 -10.31 -9.14
CA GLN A 485 11.01 -9.87 -9.15
C GLN A 485 11.11 -8.37 -9.43
N PHE A 486 10.32 -7.87 -10.39
CA PHE A 486 10.23 -6.44 -10.66
C PHE A 486 9.75 -5.65 -9.44
N PHE A 487 8.71 -6.12 -8.75
CA PHE A 487 8.23 -5.47 -7.53
C PHE A 487 9.33 -5.41 -6.48
N GLN A 488 10.02 -6.53 -6.21
CA GLN A 488 11.03 -6.60 -5.16
C GLN A 488 12.30 -5.81 -5.50
N GLU A 489 12.80 -5.91 -6.72
CA GLU A 489 14.12 -5.38 -7.10
C GLU A 489 14.07 -3.92 -7.55
N VAL A 490 12.89 -3.43 -7.95
CA VAL A 490 12.70 -2.07 -8.46
C VAL A 490 11.74 -1.29 -7.57
N VAL A 491 10.50 -1.77 -7.38
CA VAL A 491 9.46 -0.99 -6.66
C VAL A 491 9.80 -0.87 -5.18
N SER A 492 10.02 -1.98 -4.47
CA SER A 492 10.29 -2.01 -3.02
C SER A 492 11.51 -1.16 -2.66
N ARG A 493 12.59 -1.21 -3.46
CA ARG A 493 13.80 -0.41 -3.21
C ARG A 493 13.55 1.09 -3.30
N LEU A 494 12.79 1.51 -4.33
CA LEU A 494 12.42 2.92 -4.48
C LEU A 494 11.42 3.35 -3.39
N GLU A 495 10.52 2.46 -3.01
CA GLU A 495 9.56 2.68 -1.94
C GLU A 495 10.24 2.88 -0.59
N GLU A 496 11.24 2.05 -0.25
CA GLU A 496 12.06 2.17 0.96
C GLU A 496 12.72 3.54 1.05
N ASP A 497 13.36 4.01 -0.02
CA ASP A 497 13.98 5.34 -0.03
C ASP A 497 12.93 6.46 0.11
N VAL A 498 11.73 6.31 -0.48
CA VAL A 498 10.62 7.28 -0.34
C VAL A 498 10.08 7.30 1.09
N GLN A 499 9.94 6.14 1.73
CA GLN A 499 9.46 6.01 3.11
C GLN A 499 10.45 6.65 4.09
N LEU A 500 11.76 6.43 3.90
CA LEU A 500 12.79 7.08 4.70
C LEU A 500 12.69 8.62 4.62
N LEU A 501 12.39 9.18 3.45
CA LEU A 501 12.19 10.63 3.31
C LEU A 501 10.91 11.16 3.97
N SER A 502 9.95 10.30 4.31
CA SER A 502 8.70 10.69 4.98
C SER A 502 8.77 10.61 6.51
N GLU A 503 9.81 9.98 7.05
CA GLU A 503 10.07 9.85 8.49
C GLU A 503 10.89 11.03 9.07
N TYR A 504 11.46 11.88 8.21
CA TYR A 504 12.15 13.13 8.55
C TYR A 504 11.32 14.35 8.12
#